data_AF-A0AAU3MRM3-F1
#
_entry.id   AF-A0AAU3MRM3-F1
#
_cell.length_a   1.000
_cell.length_b   1.000
_cell.length_c   1.000
_cell.angle_alpha   90.00
_cell.angle_beta   90.00
_cell.angle_gamma   90.00
#
_symmetry.space_group_name_H-M   'P 1'
#
loop_
_entity.id
_entity.type
_entity.pdbx_description
1 polymer ?
#
loop_
_entity_poly.entity_id
_entity_poly.type
_entity_poly.pdbx_seq_one_letter_code
_entity_poly.pdbx_strand_id
1 'polypeptide(L)' 'MTTKTDEAGLGYEQARDELIEVVRRLEAGGTSLEESLALWERGEELAKVCRRWLDGARARLDAALAESGPDGGADEEG' A
#
# COMPACT_ATOMS: atom_id res chain seq x y z
N MET A 1 16.59 0.80 -6.62
CA MET A 1 15.85 0.57 -7.87
C MET A 1 14.54 1.33 -7.73
N THR A 2 14.52 2.58 -8.18
CA THR A 2 13.43 3.54 -7.90
C THR A 2 12.29 3.26 -8.86
N THR A 3 11.32 2.45 -8.45
CA THR A 3 10.21 2.03 -9.31
C THR A 3 9.17 3.14 -9.43
N LYS A 4 9.34 3.89 -10.52
CA LYS A 4 8.32 4.53 -11.38
C LYS A 4 7.26 5.38 -10.65
N THR A 5 7.55 6.67 -10.60
CA THR A 5 6.57 7.76 -10.45
C THR A 5 5.50 7.59 -11.53
N ASP A 6 4.34 7.05 -11.19
CA ASP A 6 3.14 7.20 -12.01
C ASP A 6 2.52 8.56 -11.70
N GLU A 7 2.64 9.43 -12.69
CA GLU A 7 2.28 10.84 -12.72
C GLU A 7 0.77 11.01 -12.48
N ALA A 8 0.39 11.36 -11.24
CA ALA A 8 -0.82 12.11 -10.83
C ALA A 8 -1.10 12.01 -9.31
N GLY A 9 -0.40 11.12 -8.57
CA GLY A 9 -0.68 10.89 -7.15
C GLY A 9 0.55 10.55 -6.30
N LEU A 10 0.34 10.47 -4.99
CA LEU A 10 1.37 10.12 -4.00
C LEU A 10 1.83 8.66 -4.20
N GLY A 11 3.14 8.43 -4.34
CA GLY A 11 3.73 7.09 -4.42
C GLY A 11 3.59 6.31 -3.11
N TYR A 12 3.67 4.97 -3.16
CA TYR A 12 3.47 4.12 -1.98
C TYR A 12 4.40 4.47 -0.81
N GLU A 13 5.72 4.56 -1.06
CA GLU A 13 6.70 4.83 0.00
C GLU A 13 6.47 6.21 0.63
N GLN A 14 6.17 7.21 -0.19
CA GLN A 14 5.84 8.55 0.27
C GLN A 14 4.56 8.57 1.12
N ALA A 15 3.52 7.85 0.68
CA ALA A 15 2.26 7.73 1.42
C ALA A 15 2.44 7.01 2.75
N ARG A 16 3.26 5.94 2.77
CA ARG A 16 3.60 5.20 3.98
C ARG A 16 4.38 6.08 4.95
N ASP A 17 5.38 6.80 4.48
CA ASP A 17 6.24 7.62 5.33
C ASP A 17 5.44 8.77 5.95
N GLU A 18 4.56 9.41 5.17
CA GLU A 18 3.65 10.44 5.71
C GLU A 18 2.66 9.84 6.73
N LEU A 19 2.13 8.64 6.48
CA LEU A 19 1.23 7.96 7.42
C LEU A 19 1.94 7.66 8.75
N ILE A 20 3.19 7.25 8.71
CA ILE A 20 4.01 7.02 9.91
C ILE A 20 4.14 8.31 10.73
N GLU A 21 4.40 9.44 10.07
CA GLU A 21 4.49 10.74 10.77
C GLU A 21 3.15 11.18 11.37
N VAL A 22 2.03 10.95 10.68
CA VAL A 22 0.68 11.21 11.21
C VAL A 22 0.42 10.37 12.47
N VAL A 23 0.71 9.07 12.42
CA VAL A 23 0.53 8.17 13.58
C VAL A 23 1.41 8.61 14.74
N ARG A 24 2.69 8.93 14.50
CA ARG A 24 3.62 9.43 15.52
C ARG A 24 3.07 10.69 16.22
N ARG A 25 2.50 11.63 15.46
CA ARG A 25 1.91 12.85 16.03
C ARG A 25 0.66 12.56 16.86
N LEU A 26 -0.20 11.64 16.40
CA LEU A 26 -1.37 11.20 17.17
C LEU A 26 -0.96 10.51 18.48
N GLU A 27 0.05 9.64 18.44
CA GLU A 27 0.57 8.91 19.60
C GLU A 27 1.30 9.81 20.61
N ALA A 28 2.02 10.83 20.12
CA ALA A 28 2.66 11.82 20.98
C ALA A 28 1.64 12.61 21.81
N GLY A 29 0.42 12.77 21.30
CA GLY A 29 -0.62 13.59 21.90
C GLY A 29 -0.23 15.07 21.98
N GLY A 30 -0.87 15.82 22.89
CA GLY A 30 -0.60 17.26 23.05
C GLY A 30 -1.19 18.15 21.95
N THR A 31 -1.92 17.58 21.00
CA THR A 31 -2.71 18.28 19.98
C THR A 31 -4.12 18.59 20.48
N SER A 32 -4.73 19.66 19.96
CA SER A 32 -6.15 19.91 20.19
C SER A 32 -7.03 18.83 19.56
N LEU A 33 -8.31 18.77 19.95
CA LEU A 33 -9.26 17.83 19.35
C LEU A 33 -9.38 18.03 17.84
N GLU A 34 -9.46 19.28 17.38
CA GLU A 34 -9.58 19.63 15.96
C GLU A 34 -8.35 19.16 15.17
N GLU A 35 -7.15 19.41 15.69
CA GLU A 35 -5.91 18.92 15.08
C GLU A 35 -5.83 17.39 15.08
N SER A 36 -6.30 16.74 16.14
CA SER A 36 -6.32 15.27 16.24
C SER A 36 -7.27 14.66 15.21
N LEU A 37 -8.41 15.29 14.96
CA LEU A 37 -9.35 14.89 13.91
C LEU A 37 -8.77 15.09 12.53
N ALA A 38 -8.13 16.24 12.26
CA ALA A 38 -7.49 16.51 10.98
C ALA A 38 -6.35 15.51 10.68
N LEU A 39 -5.54 15.18 11.70
CA LEU A 39 -4.51 14.14 11.59
C LEU A 39 -5.12 12.76 11.30
N TRP A 40 -6.20 12.39 11.98
CA TRP A 40 -6.88 11.12 11.74
C TRP A 40 -7.44 11.03 10.32
N GLU A 41 -8.14 12.07 9.83
CA GLU A 41 -8.68 12.11 8.47
C GLU A 41 -7.57 11.97 7.43
N ARG A 42 -6.46 12.68 7.63
CA ARG A 42 -5.28 12.56 6.77
C ARG A 42 -4.70 11.14 6.80
N GLY A 43 -4.61 10.52 7.98
CA GLY A 43 -4.17 9.13 8.14
C GLY A 43 -5.05 8.15 7.35
N GLU A 44 -6.37 8.33 7.39
CA GLU A 44 -7.32 7.51 6.65
C GLU A 44 -7.16 7.66 5.13
N GLU A 45 -6.92 8.87 4.63
CA GLU A 45 -6.62 9.10 3.22
C GLU A 45 -5.34 8.39 2.77
N LEU A 46 -4.26 8.52 3.55
CA LEU A 46 -2.98 7.88 3.28
C LEU A 46 -3.09 6.35 3.32
N ALA A 47 -3.81 5.79 4.30
CA ALA A 47 -4.07 4.37 4.38
C ALA A 47 -4.81 3.84 3.16
N LYS A 48 -5.79 4.60 2.63
CA LYS A 48 -6.49 4.27 1.37
C LYS A 48 -5.53 4.28 0.17
N VAL A 49 -4.61 5.26 0.10
CA VAL A 49 -3.58 5.30 -0.96
C VAL A 49 -2.69 4.05 -0.89
N CYS A 50 -2.14 3.74 0.29
CA CYS A 50 -1.30 2.57 0.51
C CYS A 50 -2.01 1.27 0.11
N ARG A 51 -3.28 1.11 0.50
CA ARG A 51 -4.08 -0.06 0.15
C ARG A 51 -4.25 -0.22 -1.37
N ARG A 52 -4.59 0.86 -2.09
CA ARG A 52 -4.71 0.81 -3.56
C ARG A 52 -3.43 0.33 -4.23
N TRP A 53 -2.27 0.78 -3.76
CA TRP A 53 -0.98 0.34 -4.28
C TRP A 53 -0.74 -1.16 -4.02
N LEU A 54 -1.00 -1.63 -2.81
CA LEU A 54 -0.82 -3.04 -2.43
C LEU A 54 -1.79 -3.96 -3.18
N ASP A 55 -3.06 -3.57 -3.29
CA ASP A 55 -4.07 -4.32 -4.03
C ASP A 55 -3.70 -4.42 -5.52
N GLY A 56 -3.26 -3.31 -6.12
CA GLY A 56 -2.78 -3.29 -7.50
C GLY A 56 -1.55 -4.17 -7.73
N ALA A 57 -0.60 -4.16 -6.80
CA ALA A 57 0.56 -5.05 -6.85
C ALA A 57 0.14 -6.52 -6.73
N ARG A 58 -0.80 -6.82 -5.82
CA ARG A 58 -1.32 -8.17 -5.63
C ARG A 58 -2.01 -8.69 -6.89
N ALA A 59 -2.88 -7.89 -7.50
CA ALA A 59 -3.57 -8.26 -8.74
C ALA A 59 -2.60 -8.58 -9.89
N ARG A 60 -1.49 -7.83 -10.01
CA ARG A 60 -0.44 -8.10 -11.01
C ARG A 60 0.27 -9.43 -10.76
N LEU A 61 0.55 -9.76 -9.49
CA LEU A 61 1.15 -11.04 -9.12
C LEU A 61 0.20 -12.20 -9.42
N ASP A 62 -1.07 -12.06 -9.05
CA ASP A 62 -2.09 -13.09 -9.30
C ASP A 62 -2.29 -13.33 -10.81
N ALA A 63 -2.27 -12.28 -11.63
CA ALA A 63 -2.32 -12.41 -13.10
C ALA A 63 -1.10 -13.15 -13.65
N ALA A 64 0.11 -12.78 -13.22
CA ALA A 64 1.34 -13.45 -13.68
C ALA A 64 1.40 -14.93 -13.28
N LEU A 65 0.89 -15.28 -12.10
CA LEU A 65 0.78 -16.68 -11.64
C LEU A 65 -0.25 -17.47 -12.46
N ALA A 66 -1.38 -16.86 -12.83
CA ALA A 66 -2.39 -17.50 -13.66
C ALA A 66 -1.91 -17.74 -15.10
N GLU A 67 -1.09 -16.85 -15.66
CA GLU A 67 -0.46 -17.02 -16.97
C GLU A 67 0.64 -18.11 -16.95
N SER A 68 1.26 -18.34 -15.80
CA SER A 68 2.31 -19.34 -15.59
C SER A 68 1.75 -20.71 -15.16
N GLY A 69 0.65 -21.17 -15.76
CA GLY A 69 -0.14 -22.36 -15.35
C GLY A 69 0.67 -23.63 -14.99
N PRO A 70 0.05 -24.64 -14.35
CA PRO A 70 0.73 -25.77 -13.72
C PRO A 70 1.43 -26.67 -14.75
N ASP A 71 2.61 -26.28 -15.19
CA ASP A 71 3.47 -27.02 -16.11
C ASP A 71 4.75 -27.49 -15.37
N GLY A 72 4.56 -27.92 -14.12
CA GLY A 72 5.64 -28.40 -13.24
C GLY A 72 5.31 -29.69 -12.48
N GLY A 73 4.26 -30.41 -12.88
CA GLY A 73 3.91 -31.73 -12.35
C GLY A 73 3.70 -32.68 -13.50
N ALA A 74 4.80 -33.17 -14.06
CA ALA A 74 4.84 -34.16 -15.12
C ALA A 74 4.05 -35.41 -14.73
N ASP A 75 3.45 -36.02 -15.76
CA ASP A 75 3.19 -37.45 -15.86
C ASP A 75 4.23 -38.29 -15.11
N GLU A 76 3.79 -39.09 -14.14
CA GLU A 76 4.34 -40.43 -13.93
C GLU A 76 3.15 -41.40 -13.93
N GLU A 77 2.99 -42.08 -15.07
CA GLU A 77 2.21 -43.30 -15.22
C GLU A 77 2.76 -44.39 -14.28
N GLY A 78 1.84 -45.07 -13.60
CA GLY A 78 2.06 -46.33 -12.88
C GLY A 78 0.73 -46.99 -12.58
#